data_AF-A0A7K0XC61-F1
#
_entry.id   AF-A0A7K0XC61-F1
#
_cell.length_a   1.000
_cell.length_b   1.000
_cell.length_c   1.000
_cell.angle_alpha   90.00
_cell.angle_beta   90.00
_cell.angle_gamma   90.00
#
_symmetry.space_group_name_H-M   'P 1'
#
loop_
_entity.id
_entity.type
_entity.pdbx_description
1 polymer ?
#
loop_
_entity_poly.entity_id
_entity_poly.type
_entity_poly.pdbx_seq_one_letter_code
_entity_poly.pdbx_strand_id
1 'polypeptide(L)'
;LLARTELLSAERLEQSFETTHTTSPAGAPLASIDGVRALLQTRGEELLGQLLENIHRFKETVQAEFPLPIFLYPSDFPAGRFDPSKLVLRVQQLGASGVDIEEDLQKEGIRVEMADRDTIVFLATIADTAADFERLADVLIPILKKRQEQRRESATALSWSVIPQKATSMRDAYFAKTEMVAAKSAVGRISADLIAPYPPGVAVVAPGEVLTEQIVSGLQASRAAGVRIAYATDSTLAGFRVVTRS
;
A
#
# COMPACT_ATOMS: atom_id res chain seq x y z
N LEU A 1 2.90 -26.19 16.74
CA LEU A 1 3.01 -27.04 15.52
C LEU A 1 3.77 -26.37 14.36
N LEU A 2 3.79 -25.03 14.23
CA LEU A 2 4.57 -24.35 13.16
C LEU A 2 5.98 -23.87 13.59
N ALA A 3 6.22 -23.63 14.88
CA ALA A 3 7.53 -23.19 15.36
C ALA A 3 8.54 -24.34 15.28
N ARG A 4 9.56 -24.20 14.43
CA ARG A 4 10.69 -25.13 14.35
C ARG A 4 11.68 -24.79 15.46
N THR A 5 11.54 -25.46 16.61
CA THR A 5 12.28 -25.16 17.86
C THR A 5 13.77 -25.51 17.82
N GLU A 6 14.27 -25.99 16.67
CA GLU A 6 15.68 -26.23 16.40
C GLU A 6 16.47 -24.92 16.22
N LEU A 7 15.81 -23.85 15.75
CA LEU A 7 16.43 -22.53 15.50
C LEU A 7 16.03 -21.48 16.54
N LEU A 8 14.95 -21.72 17.29
CA LEU A 8 14.34 -20.79 18.24
C LEU A 8 13.93 -21.54 19.51
N SER A 9 14.35 -21.06 20.68
CA SER A 9 13.90 -21.62 21.97
C SER A 9 12.39 -21.44 22.13
N ALA A 10 11.72 -22.53 22.50
CA ALA A 10 10.28 -22.53 22.74
C ALA A 10 9.92 -21.59 23.91
N GLU A 11 10.73 -21.58 24.96
CA GLU A 11 10.55 -20.75 26.15
C GLU A 11 10.64 -19.26 25.79
N ARG A 12 11.61 -18.88 24.95
CA ARG A 12 11.75 -17.48 24.50
C ARG A 12 10.62 -17.06 23.56
N LEU A 13 10.13 -17.98 22.73
CA LEU A 13 8.99 -17.72 21.87
C LEU A 13 7.72 -17.47 22.70
N GLU A 14 7.45 -18.35 23.67
CA GLU A 14 6.32 -18.24 24.59
C GLU A 14 6.38 -16.93 25.37
N GLN A 15 7.54 -16.60 25.96
CA GLN A 15 7.72 -15.35 26.69
C GLN A 15 7.43 -14.11 25.82
N SER A 16 7.85 -14.14 24.55
CA SER A 16 7.62 -13.03 23.61
C SER A 16 6.15 -12.93 23.21
N PHE A 17 5.49 -14.08 23.01
CA PHE A 17 4.07 -14.15 22.72
C PHE A 17 3.26 -13.57 23.88
N GLU A 18 3.49 -14.05 25.11
CA GLU A 18 2.79 -13.59 26.32
C GLU A 18 3.00 -12.10 26.61
N THR A 19 4.13 -11.50 26.19
CA THR A 19 4.39 -10.07 26.37
C THR A 19 3.48 -9.18 25.51
N THR A 20 2.96 -9.70 24.40
CA THR A 20 2.17 -8.93 23.42
C THR A 20 0.74 -9.43 23.25
N HIS A 21 0.46 -10.66 23.69
CA HIS A 21 -0.86 -11.25 23.61
C HIS A 21 -1.78 -10.73 24.71
N THR A 22 -3.08 -10.69 24.42
CA THR A 22 -4.07 -10.40 25.46
C THR A 22 -4.27 -11.62 26.35
N THR A 23 -4.40 -11.41 27.66
CA THR A 23 -4.75 -12.48 28.62
C THR A 23 -6.21 -12.94 28.51
N SER A 24 -6.99 -12.37 27.59
CA SER A 24 -8.41 -12.69 27.39
C SER A 24 -8.76 -12.68 25.90
N PRO A 25 -8.22 -13.62 25.12
CA PRO A 25 -8.45 -13.66 23.68
C PRO A 25 -9.92 -13.93 23.36
N ALA A 26 -10.46 -13.20 22.39
CA ALA A 26 -11.78 -13.48 21.87
C ALA A 26 -11.77 -14.80 21.09
N GLY A 27 -12.68 -15.71 21.42
CA GLY A 27 -12.77 -17.02 20.76
C GLY A 27 -13.15 -16.95 19.28
N ALA A 28 -13.91 -15.92 18.87
CA ALA A 28 -14.38 -15.79 17.48
C ALA A 28 -13.24 -15.59 16.45
N PRO A 29 -12.28 -14.67 16.64
CA PRO A 29 -11.08 -14.60 15.78
C PRO A 29 -10.30 -15.92 15.70
N LEU A 30 -10.13 -16.63 16.82
CA LEU A 30 -9.42 -17.92 16.84
C LEU A 30 -10.16 -18.98 16.02
N ALA A 31 -11.48 -19.09 16.20
CA ALA A 31 -12.33 -19.98 15.42
C ALA A 31 -12.33 -19.62 13.93
N SER A 32 -12.31 -18.33 13.59
CA SER A 32 -12.22 -17.87 12.20
C SER A 32 -10.91 -18.28 11.54
N ILE A 33 -9.77 -18.13 12.23
CA ILE A 33 -8.45 -18.53 11.71
C ILE A 33 -8.38 -20.05 11.51
N ASP A 34 -8.88 -20.83 12.48
CA ASP A 34 -8.91 -22.29 12.35
C ASP A 34 -9.84 -22.75 11.22
N GLY A 35 -10.98 -22.09 11.05
CA GLY A 35 -11.89 -22.32 9.92
C GLY A 35 -11.24 -22.07 8.57
N VAL A 36 -10.54 -20.94 8.40
CA VAL A 36 -9.82 -20.62 7.15
C VAL A 36 -8.69 -21.63 6.90
N ARG A 37 -7.94 -22.03 7.93
CA ARG A 37 -6.90 -23.07 7.81
C ARG A 37 -7.51 -24.39 7.31
N ALA A 38 -8.61 -24.85 7.92
CA ALA A 38 -9.28 -26.08 7.51
C ALA A 38 -9.83 -26.01 6.07
N LEU A 39 -10.41 -24.86 5.70
CA LEU A 39 -10.89 -24.62 4.33
C LEU A 39 -9.75 -24.69 3.32
N LEU A 40 -8.64 -23.97 3.55
CA LEU A 40 -7.51 -23.96 2.62
C LEU A 40 -6.78 -25.30 2.57
N GLN A 41 -6.75 -26.07 3.67
CA GLN A 41 -6.20 -27.42 3.66
C GLN A 41 -7.00 -28.39 2.78
N THR A 42 -8.33 -28.22 2.72
CA THR A 42 -9.22 -29.16 2.03
C THR A 42 -9.57 -28.72 0.61
N ARG A 43 -9.69 -27.41 0.36
CA ARG A 43 -10.15 -26.81 -0.91
C ARG A 43 -9.27 -25.68 -1.42
N GLY A 44 -8.08 -25.48 -0.86
CA GLY A 44 -7.22 -24.36 -1.23
C GLY A 44 -6.85 -24.32 -2.71
N GLU A 45 -6.46 -25.47 -3.29
CA GLU A 45 -6.10 -25.56 -4.71
C GLU A 45 -7.29 -25.23 -5.63
N GLU A 46 -8.47 -25.76 -5.33
CA GLU A 46 -9.71 -25.49 -6.06
C GLU A 46 -10.07 -23.99 -6.02
N LEU A 47 -10.15 -23.41 -4.82
CA LEU A 47 -10.61 -22.03 -4.61
C LEU A 47 -9.62 -21.00 -5.17
N LEU A 48 -8.32 -21.22 -4.97
CA LEU A 48 -7.29 -20.35 -5.53
C LEU A 48 -7.20 -20.52 -7.05
N GLY A 49 -7.34 -21.75 -7.57
CA GLY A 49 -7.42 -21.99 -9.01
C GLY A 49 -8.55 -21.20 -9.68
N GLN A 50 -9.75 -21.27 -9.10
CA GLN A 50 -10.91 -20.53 -9.58
C GLN A 50 -10.70 -19.01 -9.52
N LEU A 51 -10.14 -18.50 -8.41
CA LEU A 51 -9.80 -17.08 -8.27
C LEU A 51 -8.85 -16.62 -9.39
N LEU A 52 -7.79 -17.37 -9.64
CA LEU A 52 -6.81 -17.02 -10.67
C LEU A 52 -7.40 -17.08 -12.08
N GLU A 53 -8.27 -18.04 -12.36
CA GLU A 53 -8.99 -18.11 -13.63
C GLU A 53 -9.91 -16.89 -13.81
N ASN A 54 -10.67 -16.51 -12.78
CA ASN A 54 -11.56 -15.35 -12.83
C ASN A 54 -10.77 -14.05 -13.06
N ILE A 55 -9.65 -13.86 -12.35
CA ILE A 55 -8.76 -12.71 -12.54
C ILE A 55 -8.20 -12.68 -13.97
N HIS A 56 -7.76 -13.83 -14.48
CA HIS A 56 -7.22 -13.92 -15.84
C HIS A 56 -8.27 -13.53 -16.88
N ARG A 57 -9.47 -14.13 -16.81
CA ARG A 57 -10.59 -13.83 -17.71
C ARG A 57 -10.99 -12.36 -17.65
N PHE A 58 -11.12 -11.81 -16.43
CA PHE A 58 -11.40 -10.39 -16.23
C PHE A 58 -10.37 -9.50 -16.94
N LYS A 59 -9.08 -9.76 -16.72
CA LYS A 59 -8.00 -8.99 -17.33
C LYS A 59 -8.09 -9.08 -18.86
N GLU A 60 -8.34 -10.25 -19.44
CA GLU A 60 -8.51 -10.42 -20.88
C GLU A 60 -9.71 -9.64 -21.43
N THR A 61 -10.88 -9.74 -20.79
CA THR A 61 -12.09 -9.03 -21.18
C THR A 61 -11.87 -7.52 -21.19
N VAL A 62 -11.28 -6.95 -20.14
CA VAL A 62 -11.04 -5.51 -20.06
C VAL A 62 -9.90 -5.10 -21.01
N GLN A 63 -8.81 -5.88 -21.11
CA GLN A 63 -7.67 -5.57 -21.98
C GLN A 63 -8.05 -5.56 -23.47
N ALA A 64 -9.01 -6.37 -23.89
CA ALA A 64 -9.48 -6.41 -25.28
C ALA A 64 -10.04 -5.07 -25.78
N GLU A 65 -10.48 -4.20 -24.85
CA GLU A 65 -11.02 -2.87 -25.15
C GLU A 65 -9.94 -1.80 -25.33
N PHE A 66 -8.65 -2.12 -25.11
CA PHE A 66 -7.56 -1.15 -25.14
C PHE A 66 -6.34 -1.66 -25.93
N PRO A 67 -5.72 -0.81 -26.76
CA PRO A 67 -4.61 -1.22 -27.61
C PRO A 67 -3.28 -1.38 -26.86
N LEU A 68 -3.12 -0.67 -25.73
CA LEU A 68 -1.91 -0.74 -24.91
C LEU A 68 -2.11 -1.73 -23.75
N PRO A 69 -1.07 -2.47 -23.34
CA PRO A 69 -1.14 -3.31 -22.15
C PRO A 69 -1.40 -2.49 -20.90
N ILE A 70 -2.59 -2.61 -20.31
CA ILE A 70 -3.01 -1.85 -19.13
C ILE A 70 -2.91 -2.66 -17.84
N PHE A 71 -2.83 -4.00 -17.89
CA PHE A 71 -2.60 -4.80 -16.68
C PHE A 71 -1.14 -5.23 -16.55
N LEU A 72 -0.75 -5.55 -15.31
CA LEU A 72 0.47 -6.32 -15.03
C LEU A 72 0.16 -7.82 -14.98
N TYR A 73 1.10 -8.61 -15.50
CA TYR A 73 1.09 -10.06 -15.51
C TYR A 73 2.37 -10.64 -14.89
N PRO A 74 2.35 -11.89 -14.41
CA PRO A 74 3.55 -12.56 -13.91
C PRO A 74 4.74 -12.55 -14.89
N SER A 75 4.46 -12.55 -16.20
CA SER A 75 5.47 -12.50 -17.27
C SER A 75 6.22 -11.17 -17.36
N ASP A 76 5.70 -10.09 -16.77
CA ASP A 76 6.37 -8.80 -16.72
C ASP A 76 7.53 -8.77 -15.70
N PHE A 77 7.68 -9.84 -14.91
CA PHE A 77 8.62 -9.93 -13.79
C PHE A 77 9.43 -11.24 -13.85
N PRO A 78 10.58 -11.32 -13.16
CA PRO A 78 11.27 -12.59 -12.99
C PRO A 78 10.35 -13.64 -12.33
N ALA A 79 10.56 -14.91 -12.65
CA ALA A 79 9.74 -16.01 -12.14
C ALA A 79 9.62 -15.97 -10.60
N GLY A 80 8.39 -16.08 -10.09
CA GLY A 80 8.09 -16.05 -8.66
C GLY A 80 8.20 -14.67 -7.99
N ARG A 81 8.34 -13.58 -8.76
CA ARG A 81 8.43 -12.21 -8.23
C ARG A 81 7.14 -11.39 -8.35
N PHE A 82 6.06 -12.00 -8.85
CA PHE A 82 4.74 -11.37 -8.94
C PHE A 82 3.67 -12.31 -8.42
N ASP A 83 2.76 -11.78 -7.60
CA ASP A 83 1.60 -12.50 -7.11
C ASP A 83 0.49 -12.45 -8.18
N PRO A 84 0.13 -13.59 -8.80
CA PRO A 84 -0.85 -13.62 -9.89
C PRO A 84 -2.27 -13.24 -9.44
N SER A 85 -2.56 -13.27 -8.13
CA SER A 85 -3.85 -12.80 -7.58
C SER A 85 -3.95 -11.27 -7.54
N LYS A 86 -2.84 -10.55 -7.75
CA LYS A 86 -2.84 -9.07 -7.80
C LYS A 86 -3.38 -8.58 -9.14
N LEU A 87 -4.47 -7.83 -9.05
CA LEU A 87 -5.08 -7.13 -10.16
C LEU A 87 -4.61 -5.67 -10.11
N VAL A 88 -3.55 -5.39 -10.88
CA VAL A 88 -2.90 -4.09 -10.95
C VAL A 88 -3.10 -3.49 -12.35
N LEU A 89 -3.82 -2.38 -12.40
CA LEU A 89 -4.17 -1.63 -13.60
C LEU A 89 -3.29 -0.37 -13.72
N ARG A 90 -2.52 -0.27 -14.80
CA ARG A 90 -1.64 0.85 -15.15
C ARG A 90 -2.39 1.92 -15.92
N VAL A 91 -3.13 2.77 -15.21
CA VAL A 91 -3.94 3.83 -15.80
C VAL A 91 -3.12 4.93 -16.49
N GLN A 92 -1.83 5.07 -16.17
CA GLN A 92 -0.93 5.97 -16.92
C GLN A 92 -0.84 5.61 -18.42
N GLN A 93 -1.02 4.33 -18.78
CA GLN A 93 -1.03 3.88 -20.17
C GLN A 93 -2.21 4.47 -20.94
N LEU A 94 -3.29 4.81 -20.22
CA LEU A 94 -4.47 5.49 -20.72
C LEU A 94 -4.40 7.01 -20.53
N GLY A 95 -3.29 7.56 -20.01
CA GLY A 95 -3.17 8.96 -19.62
C GLY A 95 -3.96 9.36 -18.36
N ALA A 96 -4.91 8.52 -17.94
CA ALA A 96 -5.84 8.77 -16.86
C ALA A 96 -5.17 8.85 -15.48
N SER A 97 -5.83 9.54 -14.54
CA SER A 97 -5.53 9.54 -13.10
C SER A 97 -6.24 8.38 -12.41
N GLY A 98 -5.52 7.58 -11.62
CA GLY A 98 -6.11 6.46 -10.88
C GLY A 98 -7.04 6.92 -9.76
N VAL A 99 -6.69 8.02 -9.10
CA VAL A 99 -7.54 8.68 -8.09
C VAL A 99 -8.89 9.05 -8.68
N ASP A 100 -8.90 9.63 -9.88
CA ASP A 100 -10.14 10.08 -10.51
C ASP A 100 -11.01 8.89 -10.96
N ILE A 101 -10.39 7.80 -11.42
CA ILE A 101 -11.10 6.56 -11.75
C ILE A 101 -11.66 5.91 -10.47
N GLU A 102 -10.91 5.92 -9.36
CA GLU A 102 -11.41 5.46 -8.06
C GLU A 102 -12.64 6.26 -7.64
N GLU A 103 -12.64 7.58 -7.77
CA GLU A 103 -13.81 8.41 -7.46
C GLU A 103 -15.05 8.03 -8.30
N ASP A 104 -14.87 7.63 -9.55
CA ASP A 104 -15.98 7.15 -10.38
C ASP A 104 -16.44 5.74 -9.98
N LEU A 105 -15.52 4.83 -9.68
CA LEU A 105 -15.85 3.50 -9.17
C LEU A 105 -16.60 3.58 -7.85
N GLN A 106 -16.24 4.51 -6.96
CA GLN A 106 -16.91 4.72 -5.68
C GLN A 106 -18.37 5.19 -5.87
N LYS A 107 -18.67 5.99 -6.90
CA LYS A 107 -20.06 6.38 -7.24
C LYS A 107 -20.91 5.17 -7.65
N GLU A 108 -20.28 4.14 -8.21
CA GLU A 108 -20.90 2.86 -8.58
C GLU A 108 -20.87 1.83 -7.43
N GLY A 109 -20.42 2.24 -6.24
CA GLY A 109 -20.34 1.39 -5.04
C GLY A 109 -19.17 0.41 -5.03
N ILE A 110 -18.17 0.60 -5.91
CA ILE A 110 -16.98 -0.25 -6.01
C ILE A 110 -15.81 0.45 -5.32
N ARG A 111 -15.16 -0.24 -4.38
CA ARG A 111 -13.95 0.25 -3.71
C ARG A 111 -12.73 -0.52 -4.21
N VAL A 112 -11.65 0.20 -4.43
CA VAL A 112 -10.35 -0.38 -4.78
C VAL A 112 -9.49 -0.47 -3.53
N GLU A 113 -8.46 -1.31 -3.56
CA GLU A 113 -7.49 -1.41 -2.47
C GLU A 113 -6.63 -0.14 -2.39
N MET A 114 -6.19 0.33 -3.55
CA MET A 114 -5.32 1.49 -3.67
C MET A 114 -5.47 2.11 -5.05
N ALA A 115 -5.46 3.45 -5.13
CA ALA A 115 -5.31 4.19 -6.36
C ALA A 115 -4.32 5.34 -6.19
N ASP A 116 -3.39 5.45 -7.13
CA ASP A 116 -2.45 6.56 -7.22
C ASP A 116 -2.59 7.27 -8.58
N ARG A 117 -1.65 8.16 -8.91
CA ARG A 117 -1.65 8.89 -10.18
C ARG A 117 -1.61 7.98 -11.40
N ASP A 118 -0.91 6.85 -11.32
CA ASP A 118 -0.49 6.03 -12.46
C ASP A 118 -1.04 4.59 -12.40
N THR A 119 -1.58 4.15 -11.26
CA THR A 119 -1.99 2.76 -10.99
C THR A 119 -3.26 2.67 -10.13
N ILE A 120 -4.05 1.63 -10.36
CA ILE A 120 -5.13 1.17 -9.48
C ILE A 120 -4.89 -0.30 -9.13
N VAL A 121 -5.09 -0.67 -7.87
CA VAL A 121 -4.99 -2.03 -7.36
C VAL A 121 -6.34 -2.45 -6.80
N PHE A 122 -6.81 -3.61 -7.23
CA PHE A 122 -7.99 -4.25 -6.70
C PHE A 122 -7.56 -5.43 -5.82
N LEU A 123 -8.30 -5.67 -4.74
CA LEU A 123 -8.10 -6.82 -3.87
C LEU A 123 -9.15 -7.89 -4.22
N ALA A 124 -8.69 -8.94 -4.89
CA ALA A 124 -9.50 -10.11 -5.19
C ALA A 124 -9.15 -11.25 -4.23
N THR A 125 -10.16 -12.03 -3.86
CA THR A 125 -10.09 -13.08 -2.83
C THR A 125 -10.87 -14.31 -3.26
N ILE A 126 -10.71 -15.42 -2.53
CA ILE A 126 -11.48 -16.65 -2.75
C ILE A 126 -13.00 -16.50 -2.51
N ALA A 127 -13.44 -15.35 -2.02
CA ALA A 127 -14.86 -15.03 -1.85
C ALA A 127 -15.49 -14.42 -3.12
N ASP A 128 -14.68 -13.93 -4.07
CA ASP A 128 -15.18 -13.25 -5.27
C ASP A 128 -15.57 -14.26 -6.36
N THR A 129 -16.76 -14.09 -6.91
CA THR A 129 -17.33 -14.98 -7.93
C THR A 129 -17.10 -14.45 -9.35
N ALA A 130 -17.28 -15.30 -10.36
CA ALA A 130 -17.19 -14.86 -11.76
C ALA A 130 -18.15 -13.69 -12.07
N ALA A 131 -19.34 -13.68 -11.47
CA ALA A 131 -20.32 -12.61 -11.63
C ALA A 131 -19.84 -11.27 -11.05
N ASP A 132 -19.06 -11.30 -9.95
CA ASP A 132 -18.48 -10.07 -9.38
C ASP A 132 -17.44 -9.46 -10.33
N PHE A 133 -16.62 -10.29 -10.98
CA PHE A 133 -15.68 -9.86 -12.01
C PHE A 133 -16.38 -9.34 -13.27
N GLU A 134 -17.45 -10.00 -13.72
CA GLU A 134 -18.26 -9.53 -14.86
C GLU A 134 -18.86 -8.15 -14.56
N ARG A 135 -19.49 -7.99 -13.39
CA ARG A 135 -20.01 -6.69 -12.95
C ARG A 135 -18.92 -5.63 -12.87
N LEU A 136 -17.74 -5.97 -12.36
CA LEU A 136 -16.62 -5.04 -12.33
C LEU A 136 -16.20 -4.63 -13.74
N ALA A 137 -16.15 -5.54 -14.70
CA ALA A 137 -15.78 -5.23 -16.09
C ALA A 137 -16.79 -4.29 -16.75
N ASP A 138 -18.09 -4.58 -16.58
CA ASP A 138 -19.20 -3.79 -17.10
C ASP A 138 -19.15 -2.32 -16.63
N VAL A 139 -18.74 -2.09 -15.38
CA VAL A 139 -18.60 -0.75 -14.81
C VAL A 139 -17.26 -0.11 -15.18
N LEU A 140 -16.16 -0.86 -15.11
CA LEU A 140 -14.81 -0.32 -15.28
C LEU A 140 -14.55 0.11 -16.73
N ILE A 141 -14.97 -0.68 -17.73
CA ILE A 141 -14.67 -0.40 -19.15
C ILE A 141 -15.19 0.98 -19.58
N PRO A 142 -16.46 1.36 -19.34
CA PRO A 142 -16.96 2.69 -19.65
C PRO A 142 -16.19 3.82 -18.95
N ILE A 143 -15.83 3.64 -17.68
CA ILE A 143 -15.07 4.63 -16.90
C ILE A 143 -13.69 4.84 -17.53
N LEU A 144 -12.98 3.76 -17.85
CA LEU A 144 -11.65 3.82 -18.46
C LEU A 144 -11.69 4.49 -19.85
N LYS A 145 -12.70 4.18 -20.67
CA LYS A 145 -12.89 4.83 -21.98
C LYS A 145 -13.18 6.32 -21.84
N LYS A 146 -14.02 6.70 -20.87
CA LYS A 146 -14.37 8.11 -20.61
C LYS A 146 -13.18 8.95 -20.14
N ARG A 147 -12.26 8.36 -19.36
CA ARG A 147 -11.11 9.06 -18.77
C ARG A 147 -9.83 8.94 -19.58
N GLN A 148 -9.91 8.41 -20.79
CA GLN A 148 -8.73 8.22 -21.63
C GLN A 148 -8.19 9.57 -22.12
N GLU A 149 -6.90 9.77 -21.92
CA GLU A 149 -6.15 10.94 -22.32
C GLU A 149 -4.83 10.53 -23.02
N GLN A 150 -3.95 11.50 -23.26
CA GLN A 150 -2.62 11.20 -23.78
C GLN A 150 -1.83 10.39 -22.73
N ARG A 151 -1.30 9.24 -23.15
CA ARG A 151 -0.39 8.42 -22.32
C ARG A 151 0.69 9.28 -21.68
N ARG A 152 1.02 8.94 -20.43
CA ARG A 152 2.08 9.58 -19.65
C ARG A 152 3.15 8.55 -19.27
N GLU A 153 4.37 9.00 -18.99
CA GLU A 153 5.36 8.13 -18.36
C GLU A 153 5.09 8.02 -16.85
N SER A 154 5.43 6.85 -16.29
CA SER A 154 5.29 6.58 -14.86
C SER A 154 6.27 7.45 -14.06
N ALA A 155 5.78 8.08 -13.00
CA ALA A 155 6.64 8.85 -12.08
C ALA A 155 7.07 7.99 -10.89
N THR A 156 8.33 8.10 -10.47
CA THR A 156 8.80 7.44 -9.24
C THR A 156 8.27 8.19 -8.02
N ALA A 157 7.59 7.48 -7.12
CA ALA A 157 7.13 8.06 -5.86
C ALA A 157 8.33 8.45 -4.97
N LEU A 158 8.18 9.54 -4.22
CA LEU A 158 9.23 10.09 -3.35
C LEU A 158 9.82 9.05 -2.39
N SER A 159 8.99 8.15 -1.85
CA SER A 159 9.39 7.06 -0.95
C SER A 159 10.48 6.15 -1.52
N TRP A 160 10.65 6.11 -2.85
CA TRP A 160 11.66 5.30 -3.53
C TRP A 160 12.85 6.12 -4.06
N SER A 161 12.79 7.44 -3.95
CA SER A 161 13.84 8.35 -4.45
C SER A 161 14.69 8.96 -3.33
N VAL A 162 14.29 8.78 -2.07
CA VAL A 162 14.99 9.31 -0.90
C VAL A 162 15.88 8.24 -0.30
N ILE A 163 17.12 8.62 0.03
CA ILE A 163 18.02 7.79 0.84
C ILE A 163 17.96 8.33 2.29
N PRO A 164 17.43 7.54 3.25
CA PRO A 164 17.29 8.02 4.62
C PRO A 164 18.64 8.29 5.29
N GLN A 165 18.70 9.36 6.09
CA GLN A 165 19.88 9.72 6.87
C GLN A 165 19.58 9.58 8.36
N LYS A 166 20.04 8.49 8.98
CA LYS A 166 19.83 8.23 10.40
C LYS A 166 20.76 9.10 11.26
N ALA A 167 20.19 9.92 12.14
CA ALA A 167 20.94 10.71 13.12
C ALA A 167 20.92 10.07 14.52
N THR A 168 19.78 9.52 14.92
CA THR A 168 19.63 8.80 16.20
C THR A 168 18.76 7.56 16.04
N SER A 169 18.62 6.75 17.08
CA SER A 169 17.70 5.62 17.04
C SER A 169 16.24 6.10 17.06
N MET A 170 15.35 5.34 16.43
CA MET A 170 13.91 5.65 16.47
C MET A 170 13.37 5.70 17.90
N ARG A 171 13.91 4.85 18.80
CA ARG A 171 13.58 4.87 20.23
C ARG A 171 13.99 6.18 20.87
N ASP A 172 15.22 6.63 20.66
CA ASP A 172 15.71 7.86 21.27
C ASP A 172 14.96 9.09 20.74
N ALA A 173 14.67 9.12 19.43
CA ALA A 173 13.83 10.15 18.84
C ALA A 173 12.41 10.17 19.42
N TYR A 174 11.81 8.99 19.65
CA TYR A 174 10.49 8.87 20.25
C TYR A 174 10.42 9.43 21.67
N PHE A 175 11.48 9.22 22.48
CA PHE A 175 11.54 9.71 23.87
C PHE A 175 12.19 11.09 24.02
N ALA A 176 12.66 11.71 22.93
CA ALA A 176 13.32 13.00 22.98
C ALA A 176 12.35 14.14 23.28
N LYS A 177 12.88 15.26 23.76
CA LYS A 177 12.15 16.53 23.75
C LYS A 177 11.98 16.98 22.30
N THR A 178 10.80 17.50 21.98
CA THR A 178 10.43 17.91 20.62
C THR A 178 9.89 19.33 20.58
N GLU A 179 9.97 19.93 19.40
CA GLU A 179 9.39 21.24 19.10
C GLU A 179 8.79 21.23 17.69
N MET A 180 7.80 22.09 17.44
CA MET A 180 7.30 22.36 16.10
C MET A 180 8.11 23.49 15.48
N VAL A 181 8.68 23.26 14.30
CA VAL A 181 9.39 24.29 13.52
C VAL A 181 8.70 24.48 12.17
N ALA A 182 8.74 25.69 11.62
CA ALA A 182 8.27 25.94 10.27
C ALA A 182 9.08 25.12 9.25
N ALA A 183 8.48 24.76 8.11
CA ALA A 183 9.13 23.97 7.05
C ALA A 183 10.51 24.51 6.64
N LYS A 184 10.63 25.84 6.50
CA LYS A 184 11.89 26.54 6.18
C LYS A 184 13.02 26.34 7.20
N SER A 185 12.67 25.96 8.43
CA SER A 185 13.62 25.72 9.54
C SER A 185 13.76 24.23 9.86
N ALA A 186 13.07 23.36 9.13
CA ALA A 186 13.05 21.92 9.36
C ALA A 186 14.24 21.21 8.70
N VAL A 187 14.78 21.76 7.62
CA VAL A 187 15.88 21.13 6.87
C VAL A 187 17.12 21.00 7.75
N GLY A 188 17.72 19.80 7.76
CA GLY A 188 18.84 19.43 8.60
C GLY A 188 18.48 19.12 10.06
N ARG A 189 17.20 19.19 10.45
CA ARG A 189 16.73 18.78 11.77
C ARG A 189 16.38 17.30 11.80
N ILE A 190 16.39 16.71 12.98
CA ILE A 190 16.00 15.32 13.20
C ILE A 190 14.48 15.27 13.36
N SER A 191 13.80 14.52 12.49
CA SER A 191 12.36 14.30 12.59
C SER A 191 12.02 13.55 13.87
N ALA A 192 11.00 14.01 14.59
CA ALA A 192 10.34 13.24 15.63
C ALA A 192 9.10 12.48 15.10
N ASP A 193 8.71 12.75 13.86
CA ASP A 193 7.58 12.13 13.19
C ASP A 193 8.01 11.01 12.26
N LEU A 194 7.13 10.02 12.16
CA LEU A 194 7.03 9.19 10.97
C LEU A 194 6.21 9.97 9.94
N ILE A 195 6.67 10.07 8.69
CA ILE A 195 5.95 10.79 7.63
C ILE A 195 5.88 9.91 6.39
N ALA A 196 4.66 9.65 5.92
CA ALA A 196 4.41 8.78 4.77
C ALA A 196 3.39 9.42 3.82
N PRO A 197 3.72 9.62 2.54
CA PRO A 197 2.75 9.88 1.48
C PRO A 197 1.89 8.65 1.23
N TYR A 198 0.60 8.85 1.02
CA TYR A 198 -0.39 7.81 0.75
C TYR A 198 -1.15 8.11 -0.55
N PRO A 199 -1.14 7.16 -1.50
CA PRO A 199 -0.28 5.96 -1.58
C PRO A 199 1.22 6.26 -1.89
N PRO A 200 2.16 5.30 -1.72
CA PRO A 200 1.96 3.89 -1.33
C PRO A 200 1.89 3.65 0.19
N GLY A 201 2.03 4.69 1.01
CA GLY A 201 2.06 4.54 2.46
C GLY A 201 3.40 4.09 3.03
N VAL A 202 4.45 4.12 2.20
CA VAL A 202 5.82 3.86 2.63
C VAL A 202 6.39 5.15 3.22
N ALA A 203 6.89 5.06 4.45
CA ALA A 203 7.50 6.20 5.14
C ALA A 203 8.66 6.77 4.31
N VAL A 204 8.61 8.08 4.07
CA VAL A 204 9.73 8.86 3.54
C VAL A 204 10.67 9.27 4.68
N VAL A 205 10.11 9.36 5.89
CA VAL A 205 10.84 9.73 7.11
C VAL A 205 10.40 8.83 8.24
N ALA A 206 11.35 8.25 8.96
CA ALA A 206 11.15 7.65 10.27
C ALA A 206 11.65 8.58 11.39
N PRO A 207 11.12 8.46 12.62
CA PRO A 207 11.67 9.20 13.76
C PRO A 207 13.17 8.90 13.93
N GLY A 208 13.96 9.95 14.14
CA GLY A 208 15.41 9.85 14.28
C GLY A 208 16.19 10.06 12.98
N GLU A 209 15.51 10.21 11.84
CA GLU A 209 16.11 10.56 10.56
C GLU A 209 16.16 12.08 10.33
N VAL A 210 17.12 12.53 9.53
CA VAL A 210 17.29 13.94 9.17
C VAL A 210 16.30 14.32 8.07
N LEU A 211 15.58 15.42 8.28
CA LEU A 211 14.76 16.06 7.25
C LEU A 211 15.68 16.76 6.24
N THR A 212 15.94 16.13 5.10
CA THR A 212 16.73 16.74 4.01
C THR A 212 15.88 17.70 3.18
N GLU A 213 16.52 18.55 2.38
CA GLU A 213 15.84 19.44 1.45
C GLU A 213 14.93 18.65 0.48
N GLN A 214 15.43 17.54 -0.06
CA GLN A 214 14.68 16.65 -0.96
C GLN A 214 13.42 16.09 -0.28
N ILE A 215 13.52 15.72 1.00
CA ILE A 215 12.38 15.21 1.77
C ILE A 215 11.33 16.31 1.97
N VAL A 216 11.74 17.47 2.50
CA VAL A 216 10.80 18.55 2.84
C VAL A 216 10.10 19.07 1.58
N SER A 217 10.87 19.39 0.54
CA SER A 217 10.32 19.88 -0.74
C SER A 217 9.49 18.81 -1.46
N GLY A 218 9.94 17.56 -1.48
CA GLY A 218 9.22 16.46 -2.12
C GLY A 218 7.89 16.15 -1.44
N LEU A 219 7.84 16.19 -0.11
CA LEU A 219 6.61 15.99 0.66
C LEU A 219 5.61 17.12 0.41
N GLN A 220 6.08 18.38 0.39
CA GLN A 220 5.24 19.53 0.05
C GLN A 220 4.71 19.47 -1.38
N ALA A 221 5.55 19.08 -2.35
CA ALA A 221 5.14 18.89 -3.74
C ALA A 221 4.10 17.77 -3.88
N SER A 222 4.32 16.63 -3.21
CA SER A 222 3.37 15.51 -3.17
C SER A 222 2.02 15.97 -2.62
N ARG A 223 2.02 16.71 -1.51
CA ARG A 223 0.79 17.26 -0.92
C ARG A 223 0.10 18.25 -1.85
N ALA A 224 0.84 19.15 -2.50
CA ALA A 224 0.29 20.10 -3.45
C ALA A 224 -0.36 19.40 -4.67
N ALA A 225 0.15 18.22 -5.05
CA ALA A 225 -0.42 17.36 -6.07
C ALA A 225 -1.62 16.52 -5.58
N GLY A 226 -2.13 16.77 -4.36
CA GLY A 226 -3.29 16.08 -3.80
C GLY A 226 -2.98 14.77 -3.06
N VAL A 227 -1.71 14.38 -2.93
CA VAL A 227 -1.33 13.16 -2.20
C VAL A 227 -1.56 13.38 -0.70
N ARG A 228 -2.25 12.43 -0.06
CA ARG A 228 -2.46 12.47 1.39
C ARG A 228 -1.14 12.24 2.11
N ILE A 229 -0.83 13.07 3.11
CA ILE A 229 0.32 12.87 3.98
C ILE A 229 -0.16 12.36 5.34
N ALA A 230 0.31 11.19 5.74
CA ALA A 230 -0.06 10.57 7.01
C ALA A 230 1.08 10.67 8.04
N TYR A 231 0.67 10.58 9.31
CA TYR A 231 1.51 10.49 10.52
C TYR A 231 2.37 11.73 10.83
N ALA A 232 2.52 12.66 9.90
CA ALA A 232 3.01 14.00 10.21
C ALA A 232 2.09 14.68 11.23
N THR A 233 2.68 15.25 12.28
CA THR A 233 1.95 15.99 13.33
C THR A 233 1.13 17.14 12.72
N ASP A 234 1.72 17.84 11.74
CA ASP A 234 1.01 18.77 10.88
C ASP A 234 0.93 18.21 9.47
N SER A 235 -0.23 17.67 9.11
CA SER A 235 -0.44 17.11 7.78
C SER A 235 -0.21 18.17 6.68
N THR A 236 -0.45 19.46 6.97
CA THR A 236 -0.27 20.58 6.00
C THR A 236 1.16 20.77 5.55
N LEU A 237 2.11 20.22 6.31
CA LEU A 237 3.55 20.41 6.11
C LEU A 237 3.96 21.90 6.15
N ALA A 238 3.18 22.73 6.85
CA ALA A 238 3.57 24.08 7.20
C ALA A 238 4.57 24.05 8.37
N GLY A 239 4.37 23.13 9.31
CA GLY A 239 5.29 22.81 10.40
C GLY A 239 5.74 21.34 10.40
N PHE A 240 6.89 21.09 11.03
CA PHE A 240 7.45 19.76 11.25
C PHE A 240 7.79 19.60 12.73
N ARG A 241 7.46 18.44 13.30
CA ARG A 241 7.87 18.10 14.66
C ARG A 241 9.28 17.53 14.64
N VAL A 242 10.20 18.21 15.30
CA VAL A 242 11.63 17.87 15.31
C VAL A 242 12.15 17.68 16.71
N VAL A 243 13.23 16.91 16.85
CA VAL A 243 13.96 16.79 18.12
C VAL A 243 14.63 18.13 18.44
N THR A 244 14.50 18.59 19.69
CA THR A 244 15.16 19.80 20.19
C THR A 244 16.67 19.57 20.23
N ARG A 245 17.46 20.58 19.86
CA ARG A 245 18.91 20.54 20.10
C ARG A 245 19.14 20.72 21.60
N SER A 246 19.78 19.74 22.23
CA SER A 246 20.29 19.86 23.61
C SER A 246 21.33 20.96 23.73
#